data_AF-S2IZJ6-F1
#
_entry.id   AF-S2IZJ6-F1
#
_cell.length_a   1.000
_cell.length_b   1.000
_cell.length_c   1.000
_cell.angle_alpha   90.00
_cell.angle_beta   90.00
_cell.angle_gamma   90.00
#
_symmetry.space_group_name_H-M   'P 1'
#
loop_
_entity.id
_entity.type
_entity.pdbx_description
1 polymer ?
#
loop_
_entity_poly.entity_id
_entity_poly.type
_entity_poly.pdbx_seq_one_letter_code
_entity_poly.pdbx_strand_id
1 'polypeptide(L)'
;MLQYTVNGVSMNGITRLNPATNYPSSLDVYFKWTQNSQNIQFKAAGGLATDVMADGNSKVYNHRWKLPNCHFFRRYMPSEWSFSLVFDPQYPDPTANNMSKPVHAPLVPLGPKQSQIAIPISILFNATAMADSHHKGC
;
A
#
# COMPACT_ATOMS: atom_id res chain seq x y z
N MET A 1 8.30 -6.96 7.79
CA MET A 1 7.62 -5.88 8.53
C MET A 1 7.66 -4.65 7.64
N LEU A 2 6.54 -3.99 7.42
CA LEU A 2 6.45 -2.72 6.70
C LEU A 2 6.37 -1.60 7.74
N GLN A 3 7.31 -0.67 7.68
CA GLN A 3 7.28 0.55 8.49
C GLN A 3 7.05 1.73 7.54
N TYR A 4 6.11 2.60 7.88
CA TYR A 4 5.86 3.80 7.09
C TYR A 4 5.56 5.00 8.01
N THR A 5 5.92 6.18 7.53
CA THR A 5 5.74 7.43 8.26
C THR A 5 4.75 8.30 7.49
N VAL A 6 3.74 8.79 8.20
CA VAL A 6 2.87 9.86 7.70
C VAL A 6 3.42 11.16 8.28
N ASN A 7 3.94 12.02 7.41
CA ASN A 7 4.50 13.30 7.83
C ASN A 7 3.35 14.27 8.15
N GLY A 8 3.36 14.82 9.36
CA GLY A 8 2.41 15.86 9.77
C GLY A 8 2.75 17.17 9.06
N VAL A 9 1.74 17.91 8.63
CA VAL A 9 1.90 19.30 8.16
C VAL A 9 1.34 20.21 9.25
N SER A 10 2.18 21.09 9.81
CA SER A 10 1.72 22.07 10.79
C SER A 10 0.80 23.10 10.13
N MET A 11 -0.40 23.29 10.70
CA MET A 11 -1.36 24.30 10.24
C MET A 11 -1.10 25.71 10.82
N ASN A 12 0.05 25.94 11.45
CA ASN A 12 0.36 27.24 12.02
C ASN A 12 0.76 28.25 10.92
N GLY A 13 -0.20 29.07 10.51
CA GLY A 13 0.04 30.31 9.75
C GLY A 13 -0.08 30.21 8.23
N ILE A 14 -0.37 29.04 7.66
CA ILE A 14 -0.63 28.92 6.23
C ILE A 14 -2.14 29.05 6.00
N THR A 15 -2.57 30.26 5.60
CA THR A 15 -3.84 30.48 4.90
C THR A 15 -4.07 29.32 3.94
N ARG A 16 -5.17 28.58 4.14
CA ARG A 16 -5.64 27.45 3.31
C ARG A 16 -4.93 27.44 1.96
N LEU A 17 -3.91 26.60 1.81
CA LEU A 17 -3.23 26.38 0.53
C LEU A 17 -4.35 26.04 -0.46
N ASN A 18 -4.63 27.00 -1.32
CA ASN A 18 -5.59 26.86 -2.38
C ASN A 18 -4.76 26.46 -3.61
N PRO A 19 -5.04 25.32 -4.26
CA PRO A 19 -6.16 24.42 -3.97
C PRO A 19 -5.89 23.47 -2.80
N ALA A 20 -6.97 23.14 -2.08
CA ALA A 20 -6.96 22.18 -0.97
C ALA A 20 -6.30 20.86 -1.41
N THR A 21 -5.24 20.46 -0.71
CA THR A 21 -4.49 19.24 -1.03
C THR A 21 -5.40 18.02 -0.94
N ASN A 22 -5.41 17.21 -2.00
CA ASN A 22 -6.22 16.00 -2.08
C ASN A 22 -5.46 14.82 -1.45
N TYR A 23 -5.74 14.56 -0.18
CA TYR A 23 -5.14 13.43 0.55
C TYR A 23 -5.98 12.16 0.38
N PRO A 24 -5.33 10.99 0.19
CA PRO A 24 -6.04 9.72 0.23
C PRO A 24 -6.62 9.46 1.63
N SER A 25 -7.74 8.74 1.69
CA SER A 25 -8.36 8.31 2.95
C SER A 25 -7.64 7.11 3.59
N SER A 26 -6.98 6.30 2.76
CA SER A 26 -6.15 5.19 3.22
C SER A 26 -5.14 4.78 2.15
N LEU A 27 -4.19 3.94 2.53
CA LEU A 27 -3.21 3.34 1.63
C LEU A 27 -3.34 1.82 1.64
N ASP A 28 -3.40 1.23 0.45
CA ASP A 28 -3.30 -0.22 0.28
C ASP A 28 -1.90 -0.58 -0.23
N VAL A 29 -1.41 -1.76 0.15
CA VAL A 29 -0.13 -2.27 -0.33
C VAL A 29 -0.33 -3.65 -0.91
N TYR A 30 0.09 -3.83 -2.15
CA TYR A 30 0.05 -5.09 -2.87
C TYR A 30 1.45 -5.64 -3.03
N PHE A 31 1.60 -6.94 -2.84
CA PHE A 31 2.78 -7.66 -3.28
C PHE A 31 2.48 -8.21 -4.68
N LYS A 32 3.31 -7.83 -5.65
CA LYS A 32 3.10 -8.10 -7.07
C LYS A 32 4.33 -8.80 -7.65
N TRP A 33 4.10 -9.82 -8.47
CA TRP A 33 5.15 -10.51 -9.22
C TRP A 33 4.77 -10.69 -10.68
N THR A 34 5.76 -10.51 -11.55
CA THR A 34 5.57 -10.48 -13.00
C THR A 34 6.61 -11.33 -13.71
N GLN A 35 6.18 -12.02 -14.76
CA GLN A 35 7.03 -12.74 -15.70
C GLN A 35 6.45 -12.58 -17.10
N ASN A 36 7.21 -11.96 -18.02
CA ASN A 36 6.74 -11.65 -19.37
C ASN A 36 5.40 -10.87 -19.34
N SER A 37 4.32 -11.43 -19.90
CA SER A 37 2.97 -10.86 -19.89
C SER A 37 2.14 -11.25 -18.67
N GLN A 38 2.63 -12.15 -17.82
CA GLN A 38 1.91 -12.58 -16.62
C GLN A 38 2.14 -11.59 -15.47
N ASN A 39 1.04 -11.25 -14.80
CA ASN A 39 1.03 -10.34 -13.67
C ASN A 39 0.10 -10.91 -12.61
N ILE A 40 0.66 -11.17 -11.44
CA ILE A 40 -0.05 -11.74 -10.30
C ILE A 40 0.22 -10.84 -9.08
N GLN A 41 -0.80 -10.61 -8.27
CA GLN A 41 -0.68 -9.81 -7.05
C GLN A 41 -1.62 -10.30 -5.96
N PHE A 42 -1.26 -10.01 -4.70
CA PHE A 42 -2.19 -10.09 -3.57
C PHE A 42 -2.10 -8.82 -2.71
N LYS A 43 -3.20 -8.47 -2.04
CA LYS A 43 -3.23 -7.37 -1.08
C LYS A 43 -2.49 -7.79 0.19
N ALA A 44 -1.32 -7.22 0.41
CA ALA A 44 -0.43 -7.55 1.52
C ALA A 44 -0.76 -6.73 2.78
N ALA A 45 -1.25 -5.50 2.61
CA ALA A 45 -1.83 -4.68 3.66
C ALA A 45 -2.96 -3.83 3.06
N GLY A 46 -3.95 -3.47 3.87
CA GLY A 46 -5.03 -2.60 3.42
C GLY A 46 -5.54 -1.68 4.51
N GLY A 47 -6.13 -0.56 4.11
CA GLY A 47 -6.69 0.42 5.05
C GLY A 47 -5.63 1.10 5.93
N LEU A 48 -4.39 1.22 5.43
CA LEU A 48 -3.32 1.87 6.19
C LEU A 48 -3.65 3.36 6.34
N ALA A 49 -3.51 3.86 7.56
CA ALA A 49 -3.84 5.25 7.87
C ALA A 49 -2.96 6.22 7.08
N THR A 50 -3.60 7.17 6.40
CA THR A 50 -2.96 8.27 5.66
C THR A 50 -3.30 9.64 6.22
N ASP A 51 -4.15 9.70 7.26
CA ASP A 51 -4.62 10.96 7.82
C ASP A 51 -3.46 11.75 8.48
N VAL A 52 -3.30 12.97 7.98
CA VAL A 52 -2.27 13.97 8.31
C VAL A 52 -2.72 14.86 9.49
N MET A 53 -3.99 14.80 9.92
CA MET A 53 -4.58 15.71 10.93
C MET A 53 -4.12 15.45 12.37
N ALA A 54 -2.95 14.85 12.55
CA ALA A 54 -2.35 14.57 13.84
C ALA A 54 -1.56 15.76 14.40
N ASP A 55 -2.23 16.87 14.74
CA ASP A 55 -1.63 17.96 15.54
C ASP A 55 -0.28 18.52 15.04
N GLY A 56 0.03 18.37 13.74
CA GLY A 56 1.32 18.74 13.14
C GLY A 56 2.48 17.75 13.41
N ASN A 57 2.23 16.63 14.10
CA ASN A 57 3.24 15.62 14.42
C ASN A 57 3.23 14.47 13.42
N SER A 58 4.42 14.09 12.94
CA SER A 58 4.59 12.89 12.13
C SER A 58 4.30 11.62 12.94
N LYS A 59 3.56 10.68 12.35
CA LYS A 59 3.23 9.39 12.95
C LYS A 59 3.93 8.25 12.23
N VAL A 60 4.50 7.33 13.00
CA VAL A 60 5.13 6.11 12.50
C VAL A 60 4.21 4.93 12.74
N TYR A 61 3.96 4.16 11.68
CA TYR A 61 3.12 2.98 11.72
C TYR A 61 3.93 1.74 11.36
N ASN A 62 3.65 0.65 12.07
CA ASN A 62 4.25 -0.66 11.81
C ASN A 62 3.16 -1.63 11.41
N HIS A 63 3.30 -2.22 10.24
CA HIS A 63 2.40 -3.27 9.76
C HIS A 63 3.18 -4.57 9.56
N ARG A 64 2.66 -5.66 10.13
CA ARG A 64 3.17 -7.00 9.87
C ARG A 64 2.20 -7.68 8.92
N TRP A 65 2.68 -7.97 7.71
CA TRP A 65 2.01 -8.95 6.87
C TRP A 65 2.68 -10.31 7.01
N LYS A 66 1.93 -11.36 6.71
CA LYS A 66 2.48 -12.69 6.50
C LYS A 66 2.93 -12.79 5.05
N LEU A 67 4.17 -13.20 4.85
CA LEU A 67 4.62 -13.58 3.52
C LEU A 67 3.85 -14.82 3.06
N PRO A 68 3.73 -15.04 1.74
CA PRO A 68 3.33 -16.34 1.22
C PRO A 68 4.21 -17.45 1.81
N ASN A 69 3.67 -18.66 1.90
CA ASN A 69 4.42 -19.79 2.43
C ASN A 69 5.69 -20.07 1.60
N CYS A 70 6.62 -20.85 2.15
CA CYS A 70 7.87 -21.18 1.46
C CYS A 70 7.67 -21.91 0.11
N HIS A 71 6.51 -22.54 -0.12
CA HIS A 71 6.16 -23.15 -1.41
C HIS A 71 5.87 -22.13 -2.51
N PHE A 72 5.49 -20.90 -2.15
CA PHE A 72 5.26 -19.84 -3.12
C PHE A 72 6.48 -19.59 -4.01
N PHE A 73 7.66 -19.47 -3.40
CA PHE A 73 8.91 -19.22 -4.11
C PHE A 73 9.45 -20.45 -4.86
N ARG A 74 8.85 -21.64 -4.64
CA ARG A 74 9.08 -22.81 -5.50
C ARG A 74 8.30 -22.73 -6.81
N ARG A 75 7.11 -22.13 -6.78
CA ARG A 75 6.28 -21.95 -7.98
C ARG A 75 6.66 -20.69 -8.76
N TYR A 76 7.05 -19.64 -8.03
CA TYR A 76 7.43 -18.34 -8.59
C TYR A 76 8.88 -18.04 -8.19
N MET A 77 9.83 -18.69 -8.89
CA MET A 77 11.25 -18.61 -8.53
C MET A 77 11.80 -17.19 -8.71
N PRO A 78 12.60 -16.65 -7.77
CA PRO A 78 13.12 -15.30 -7.90
C PRO A 78 14.11 -15.04 -9.04
N SER A 79 14.65 -16.08 -9.64
CA SER A 79 15.44 -15.99 -10.88
C SER A 79 14.59 -15.77 -12.13
N GLU A 80 13.30 -16.05 -12.07
CA GLU A 80 12.38 -16.05 -13.22
C GLU A 80 11.30 -14.97 -13.13
N TRP A 81 11.03 -14.49 -11.92
CA TRP A 81 9.97 -13.53 -11.62
C TRP A 81 10.55 -12.25 -11.01
N SER A 82 10.03 -11.11 -11.44
CA SER A 82 10.31 -9.81 -10.83
C SER A 82 9.27 -9.48 -9.77
N PHE A 83 9.70 -9.04 -8.59
CA PHE A 83 8.80 -8.70 -7.48
C PHE A 83 8.79 -7.20 -7.20
N SER A 84 7.63 -6.70 -6.78
CA SER A 84 7.46 -5.31 -6.36
C SER A 84 6.42 -5.19 -5.26
N LEU A 85 6.59 -4.15 -4.45
CA LEU A 85 5.55 -3.64 -3.55
C LEU A 85 4.87 -2.46 -4.19
N VAL A 86 3.55 -2.51 -4.25
CA VAL A 86 2.75 -1.54 -4.96
C VAL A 86 1.87 -0.82 -3.95
N PHE A 87 2.12 0.47 -3.78
CA PHE A 87 1.45 1.35 -2.84
C PHE A 87 0.35 2.09 -3.60
N ASP A 88 -0.90 1.84 -3.22
CA ASP A 88 -2.08 2.29 -3.93
C ASP A 88 -2.94 3.21 -3.04
N PRO A 89 -2.88 4.54 -3.24
CA PRO A 89 -3.64 5.50 -2.44
C PRO A 89 -5.13 5.40 -2.75
N GLN A 90 -5.93 5.12 -1.72
CA GLN A 90 -7.38 5.03 -1.83
C GLN A 90 -8.00 6.40 -1.55
N TYR A 91 -8.85 6.86 -2.47
CA TYR A 91 -9.61 8.10 -2.34
C TYR A 91 -11.10 7.78 -2.22
N PRO A 92 -11.86 8.49 -1.38
CA PRO A 92 -13.30 8.27 -1.28
C PRO A 92 -13.95 8.52 -2.63
N ASP A 93 -14.84 7.62 -3.04
CA ASP A 93 -15.63 7.79 -4.25
C ASP A 93 -16.71 8.85 -3.99
N PRO A 94 -16.72 9.98 -4.71
CA PRO A 94 -17.75 11.00 -4.54
C PRO A 94 -19.17 10.49 -4.89
N THR A 95 -19.30 9.35 -5.57
CA THR A 95 -20.58 8.79 -6.02
C THR A 95 -21.18 7.74 -5.08
N ALA A 96 -20.45 7.25 -4.07
CA ALA A 96 -20.89 6.17 -3.19
C ALA A 96 -21.96 6.58 -2.15
N ASN A 97 -22.29 7.88 -2.01
CA ASN A 97 -23.22 8.39 -0.99
C ASN A 97 -24.65 8.70 -1.50
N ASN A 98 -25.02 8.26 -2.70
CA ASN A 98 -26.35 8.55 -3.28
C ASN A 98 -27.46 7.58 -2.79
N MET A 99 -27.60 7.35 -1.48
CA MET A 99 -28.83 6.75 -0.95
C MET A 99 -29.37 7.37 0.35
N SER A 100 -28.88 8.55 0.75
CA SER A 100 -29.56 9.37 1.76
C SER A 100 -29.01 10.80 1.71
N LYS A 101 -29.89 11.76 1.41
CA LYS A 101 -29.65 13.22 1.34
C LYS A 101 -28.50 13.70 2.26
N PRO A 102 -27.40 14.26 1.71
CA PRO A 102 -26.48 15.04 2.52
C PRO A 102 -26.96 16.49 2.58
N VAL A 103 -27.23 17.00 3.79
CA VAL A 103 -27.55 18.41 4.09
C VAL A 103 -26.32 19.32 3.93
N HIS A 104 -25.16 18.76 3.60
CA HIS A 104 -23.91 19.50 3.43
C HIS A 104 -23.27 19.04 2.11
N ALA A 105 -22.89 19.98 1.25
CA ALA A 105 -22.24 19.68 -0.03
C ALA A 105 -21.06 18.72 0.19
N PRO A 106 -20.88 17.69 -0.66
CA PRO A 106 -19.71 16.82 -0.56
C PRO A 106 -18.46 17.70 -0.60
N LEU A 107 -17.58 17.57 0.40
CA LEU A 107 -16.27 18.20 0.39
C LEU A 107 -15.51 17.67 -0.83
N VAL A 108 -15.60 18.39 -1.95
CA VAL A 108 -14.94 18.05 -3.21
C VAL A 108 -13.43 18.15 -2.97
N PRO A 109 -12.65 17.06 -3.14
CA PRO A 109 -11.20 17.16 -3.09
C PRO A 109 -10.71 17.91 -4.34
N LEU A 110 -10.17 19.11 -4.14
CA LEU A 110 -9.87 20.09 -5.21
C LEU A 110 -8.47 19.93 -5.86
N GLY A 111 -7.80 18.79 -5.67
CA GLY A 111 -6.42 18.56 -6.16
C GLY A 111 -6.23 17.22 -6.89
N PRO A 112 -5.13 17.04 -7.64
CA PRO A 112 -4.83 15.80 -8.34
C PRO A 112 -4.67 14.63 -7.34
N LYS A 113 -5.16 13.45 -7.73
CA LYS A 113 -4.93 12.21 -6.97
C LYS A 113 -3.49 11.76 -7.18
N GLN A 114 -2.88 11.25 -6.12
CA GLN A 114 -1.58 10.61 -6.21
C GLN A 114 -1.72 9.30 -7.00
N SER A 115 -0.80 9.06 -7.93
CA SER A 115 -0.73 7.79 -8.64
C SER A 115 -0.15 6.70 -7.74
N GLN A 116 -0.46 5.46 -8.10
CA GLN A 116 0.15 4.27 -7.52
C GLN A 116 1.69 4.31 -7.67
N ILE A 117 2.40 3.89 -6.63
CA ILE A 117 3.87 3.79 -6.61
C ILE A 117 4.27 2.31 -6.55
N ALA A 118 5.13 1.86 -7.45
CA ALA A 118 5.68 0.50 -7.42
C ALA A 118 7.17 0.54 -7.07
N ILE A 119 7.55 -0.15 -5.99
CA ILE A 119 8.93 -0.29 -5.53
C ILE A 119 9.40 -1.72 -5.82
N PRO A 120 10.43 -1.91 -6.67
CA PRO A 120 10.99 -3.25 -6.91
C PRO A 120 11.68 -3.78 -5.66
N ILE A 121 11.58 -5.10 -5.43
CA ILE A 121 12.21 -5.77 -4.30
C ILE A 121 12.92 -7.05 -4.75
N SER A 122 14.02 -7.39 -4.07
CA SER A 122 14.77 -8.62 -4.30
C SER A 122 14.45 -9.66 -3.24
N ILE A 123 14.23 -10.90 -3.69
CA ILE A 123 13.94 -12.02 -2.81
C ILE A 123 15.12 -12.98 -2.84
N LEU A 124 15.78 -13.12 -1.70
CA LEU A 124 16.84 -14.09 -1.49
C LEU A 124 16.19 -15.39 -1.00
N PHE A 125 16.21 -16.41 -1.85
CA PHE A 125 15.64 -17.71 -1.55
C PHE A 125 16.70 -18.79 -1.70
N ASN A 126 16.96 -19.53 -0.62
CA ASN A 126 17.92 -20.64 -0.64
C ASN A 126 17.22 -21.95 -1.03
N ALA A 127 17.34 -22.33 -2.30
CA ALA A 127 16.66 -23.50 -2.85
C ALA A 127 17.23 -24.85 -2.35
N THR A 128 18.50 -24.91 -1.95
CA THR A 128 19.16 -26.16 -1.54
C THR A 128 18.72 -26.66 -0.16
N ALA A 129 18.22 -25.78 0.71
CA ALA A 129 17.75 -26.14 2.05
C ALA A 129 16.43 -26.94 2.06
N MET A 130 15.75 -27.09 0.91
CA MET A 130 14.42 -27.73 0.82
C MET A 130 14.39 -28.97 -0.10
N ALA A 131 15.54 -29.37 -0.64
CA ALA A 131 15.68 -30.62 -1.43
C ALA A 131 15.78 -31.86 -0.54
N ASP A 132 16.01 -31.71 0.77
CA ASP A 132 15.90 -32.80 1.73
C ASP A 132 14.43 -33.16 1.95
N SER A 133 14.03 -34.30 1.36
CA SER A 133 12.68 -34.85 1.38
C SER A 133 12.13 -35.16 2.79
N HIS A 134 12.94 -35.00 3.83
CA HIS A 134 12.60 -35.28 5.22
C HIS A 134 12.11 -34.06 6.02
N HIS A 135 12.27 -32.83 5.51
CA HIS A 135 11.72 -31.66 6.19
C HIS A 135 10.25 -31.46 5.83
N LYS A 136 9.39 -32.13 6.61
CA LYS A 136 7.97 -31.76 6.75
C LYS A 136 7.89 -30.37 7.38
N GLY A 137 7.97 -29.34 6.56
CA GLY A 137 7.62 -27.98 6.95
C GLY A 137 8.67 -26.95 6.59
N CYS A 138 8.20 -25.86 6.00
CA CYS A 138 8.34 -24.66 6.80
C CYS A 138 7.56 -24.86 8.12
#